data_AF-M7PG93-F1
#
_entry.id   AF-M7PG93-F1
#
_cell.length_a   1.000
_cell.length_b   1.000
_cell.length_c   1.000
_cell.angle_alpha   90.00
_cell.angle_beta   90.00
_cell.angle_gamma   90.00
#
_symmetry.space_group_name_H-M   'P 1'
#
loop_
_entity.id
_entity.type
_entity.pdbx_description
1 polymer ?
#
loop_
_entity_poly.entity_id
_entity_poly.type
_entity_poly.pdbx_seq_one_letter_code
_entity_poly.pdbx_strand_id
1 'polypeptide(L)'
;MDSTIALKALNQYRKRDVLPYLGLRYYLDNKSARSQRWFEEVATKLATDNINSPYIRTFHFKEREPSGEYTHRDVYLPSPNEALAEIVLITELSKHTNFQPKPYVYSYRLSDHNDTSGVFIPYFNGLKDRQRDIAEACRVKTDGVVLYTDIKRFYPSINSHDAQSVWSRAAAHAGLRREHVELGEAFLRKHHDKCLKDGSGKGLLTGPVFSHIIANLLLDEVDSFMHDLTEGHYWRYVDDIVLVGAEADVDQWRESLQQKLNKYELLLHDGAKDFKVDSEAWLDGEKDFETDISNQWISLIADTKRYLIKNPSEHAFQVLQQHFRQKDIRIPLIDYSIAAKEVTTLLSFSRWLKRYRTWSYKNIKRITPEHLAILAYNTRTELMNQIDKLLHMHNRSDVYANKRLIPKLRFIAGRLVLLASRVELSEVSDRLRTFPELSFLCTIMDCVASRDVSEVLKMGANATQAACQVLNSSPEPVSFNIEHYDEIVELSLAVLALNGIDFEVPNTSSKLRQFALGQELSGLMTDDDTFIKEISCLHGNTAPRHESMLKQAFDVDEDLALDVINQLQNSSHC
;
A
#
# COMPACT_ATOMS: atom_id res chain seq x y z
N MET A 1 -26.70 6.44 3.71
CA MET A 1 -25.37 6.81 4.25
C MET A 1 -24.47 6.88 3.04
N ASP A 2 -23.99 8.07 2.69
CA ASP A 2 -23.14 8.26 1.52
C ASP A 2 -22.17 9.41 1.82
N SER A 3 -21.12 9.13 2.61
CA SER A 3 -19.93 9.96 2.52
C SER A 3 -18.92 9.21 1.68
N THR A 4 -18.87 9.56 0.39
CA THR A 4 -17.84 9.12 -0.56
C THR A 4 -16.45 9.31 0.03
N ILE A 5 -16.22 10.41 0.76
CA ILE A 5 -14.95 10.72 1.43
C ILE A 5 -14.61 9.69 2.52
N ALA A 6 -15.57 9.32 3.38
CA ALA A 6 -15.33 8.36 4.45
C ALA A 6 -14.91 6.99 3.88
N LEU A 7 -15.64 6.51 2.88
CA LEU A 7 -15.33 5.24 2.23
C LEU A 7 -14.03 5.30 1.43
N LYS A 8 -13.78 6.41 0.72
CA LYS A 8 -12.51 6.66 0.01
C LYS A 8 -11.33 6.65 0.98
N ALA A 9 -11.45 7.29 2.15
CA ALA A 9 -10.42 7.29 3.19
C ALA A 9 -10.18 5.88 3.73
N LEU A 10 -11.23 5.17 4.13
CA LEU A 10 -11.11 3.80 4.65
C LEU A 10 -10.47 2.87 3.62
N ASN A 11 -10.92 2.88 2.36
CA ASN A 11 -10.33 2.05 1.31
C ASN A 11 -8.87 2.43 1.00
N GLN A 12 -8.52 3.72 1.06
CA GLN A 12 -7.14 4.18 0.87
C GLN A 12 -6.22 3.64 1.97
N TYR A 13 -6.58 3.80 3.23
CA TYR A 13 -5.71 3.41 4.35
C TYR A 13 -5.78 1.91 4.65
N ARG A 14 -6.92 1.24 4.42
CA ARG A 14 -7.02 -0.23 4.59
C ARG A 14 -6.05 -0.99 3.71
N LYS A 15 -5.79 -0.49 2.50
CA LYS A 15 -4.82 -1.07 1.57
C LYS A 15 -3.37 -0.73 1.94
N ARG A 16 -3.15 0.30 2.75
CA ARG A 16 -1.82 0.86 3.00
C ARG A 16 -1.29 0.51 4.37
N ASP A 17 -1.99 0.90 5.44
CA ASP A 17 -1.51 0.81 6.82
C ASP A 17 -2.66 0.63 7.81
N VAL A 18 -2.49 -0.33 8.73
CA VAL A 18 -3.53 -0.72 9.70
C VAL A 18 -3.83 0.39 10.73
N LEU A 19 -2.84 1.20 11.11
CA LEU A 19 -2.93 2.17 12.19
C LEU A 19 -3.85 3.36 11.83
N PRO A 20 -3.63 4.11 10.72
CA PRO A 20 -4.59 5.11 10.26
C PRO A 20 -5.96 4.51 9.97
N TYR A 21 -6.02 3.30 9.38
CA TYR A 21 -7.30 2.63 9.11
C TYR A 21 -8.11 2.41 10.39
N LEU A 22 -7.49 1.85 11.43
CA LEU A 22 -8.12 1.60 12.71
C LEU A 22 -8.57 2.90 13.39
N GLY A 23 -7.72 3.92 13.37
CA GLY A 23 -8.07 5.24 13.89
C GLY A 23 -9.26 5.86 13.15
N LEU A 24 -9.32 5.76 11.82
CA LEU A 24 -10.47 6.14 11.01
C LEU A 24 -11.72 5.34 11.37
N ARG A 25 -11.61 4.04 11.66
CA ARG A 25 -12.74 3.20 12.09
C ARG A 25 -13.30 3.66 13.44
N TYR A 26 -12.46 3.91 14.43
CA TYR A 26 -12.91 4.50 15.71
C TYR A 26 -13.63 5.83 15.50
N TYR A 27 -13.09 6.65 14.61
CA TYR A 27 -13.64 7.96 14.29
C TYR A 27 -15.02 7.86 13.62
N LEU A 28 -15.12 7.06 12.57
CA LEU A 28 -16.30 6.94 11.71
C LEU A 28 -17.39 6.05 12.30
N ASP A 29 -17.11 5.22 13.30
CA ASP A 29 -18.15 4.51 14.05
C ASP A 29 -19.13 5.46 14.74
N ASN A 30 -18.70 6.70 15.03
CA ASN A 30 -19.60 7.75 15.48
C ASN A 30 -20.41 8.34 14.31
N LYS A 31 -21.74 8.14 14.31
CA LYS A 31 -22.64 8.63 13.25
C LYS A 31 -22.54 10.13 12.98
N SER A 32 -22.27 10.96 14.00
CA SER A 32 -22.13 12.42 13.84
C SER A 32 -20.89 12.79 13.02
N ALA A 33 -19.83 11.98 13.11
CA ALA A 33 -18.59 12.14 12.38
C ALA A 33 -18.68 11.65 10.92
N ARG A 34 -19.84 11.14 10.48
CA ARG A 34 -20.07 10.68 9.09
C ARG A 34 -20.62 11.77 8.16
N SER A 35 -20.85 12.99 8.65
CA SER A 35 -21.44 14.06 7.84
C SER A 35 -20.41 14.75 6.95
N GLN A 36 -20.84 15.20 5.76
CA GLN A 36 -19.97 15.96 4.84
C GLN A 36 -19.39 17.20 5.52
N ARG A 37 -20.23 17.93 6.27
CA ARG A 37 -19.82 19.08 7.08
C ARG A 37 -18.68 18.74 8.02
N TRP A 38 -18.74 17.58 8.67
CA TRP A 38 -17.70 17.15 9.58
C TRP A 38 -16.35 16.99 8.86
N PHE A 39 -16.34 16.37 7.69
CA PHE A 39 -15.11 16.20 6.90
C PHE A 39 -14.57 17.53 6.38
N GLU A 40 -15.44 18.34 5.75
CA GLU A 40 -15.02 19.55 5.04
C GLU A 40 -14.73 20.74 5.95
N GLU A 41 -15.36 20.83 7.12
CA GLU A 41 -15.17 21.94 8.05
C GLU A 41 -14.40 21.54 9.31
N VAL A 42 -14.74 20.42 9.95
CA VAL A 42 -14.21 20.09 11.30
C VAL A 42 -12.85 19.42 11.18
N ALA A 43 -12.74 18.32 10.42
CA ALA A 43 -11.49 17.58 10.28
C ALA A 43 -10.40 18.44 9.63
N THR A 44 -10.73 19.17 8.57
CA THR A 44 -9.82 20.11 7.89
C THR A 44 -9.38 21.24 8.82
N LYS A 45 -10.29 21.84 9.61
CA LYS A 45 -9.92 22.89 10.56
C LYS A 45 -9.03 22.36 11.69
N LEU A 46 -9.35 21.19 12.25
CA LEU A 46 -8.51 20.55 13.25
C LEU A 46 -7.11 20.25 12.70
N ALA A 47 -7.03 19.79 11.46
CA ALA A 47 -5.75 19.59 10.78
C ALA A 47 -5.01 20.91 10.57
N THR A 48 -5.65 21.97 10.09
CA THR A 48 -5.00 23.27 9.86
C THR A 48 -4.50 23.92 11.16
N ASP A 49 -5.32 23.88 12.22
CA ASP A 49 -5.05 24.57 13.49
C ASP A 49 -4.08 23.80 14.39
N ASN A 50 -3.91 22.49 14.18
CA ASN A 50 -3.00 21.68 15.00
C ASN A 50 -1.54 22.03 14.70
N ILE A 51 -0.84 22.50 15.72
CA ILE A 51 0.57 22.91 15.66
C ILE A 51 1.51 21.72 15.92
N ASN A 52 1.04 20.69 16.63
CA ASN A 52 1.84 19.50 16.92
C ASN A 52 1.79 18.52 15.75
N SER A 53 2.87 17.74 15.57
CA SER A 53 2.93 16.72 14.52
C SER A 53 1.93 15.58 14.80
N PRO A 54 0.95 15.34 13.90
CA PRO A 54 -0.01 14.26 14.04
C PRO A 54 0.46 12.93 13.40
N TYR A 55 1.76 12.79 13.13
CA TYR A 55 2.31 11.64 12.42
C TYR A 55 3.10 10.73 13.37
N ILE A 56 2.74 9.46 13.40
CA ILE A 56 3.54 8.42 14.06
C ILE A 56 4.60 7.88 13.08
N ARG A 57 5.84 7.72 13.57
CA ARG A 57 6.92 7.09 12.81
C ARG A 57 6.76 5.58 12.90
N THR A 58 6.90 4.90 11.77
CA THR A 58 6.90 3.44 11.69
C THR A 58 8.07 2.96 10.84
N PHE A 59 8.51 1.73 11.08
CA PHE A 59 9.66 1.13 10.41
C PHE A 59 9.18 0.07 9.44
N HIS A 60 9.40 0.30 8.14
CA HIS A 60 9.05 -0.65 7.10
C HIS A 60 10.32 -1.35 6.60
N PHE A 61 10.28 -2.68 6.47
CA PHE A 61 11.39 -3.46 5.93
C PHE A 61 11.83 -2.92 4.56
N LYS A 62 13.14 -2.70 4.39
CA LYS A 62 13.77 -2.30 3.13
C LYS A 62 14.50 -3.46 2.47
N GLU A 63 15.54 -3.95 3.15
CA GLU A 63 16.39 -5.03 2.67
C GLU A 63 17.06 -5.74 3.85
N ARG A 64 17.62 -6.90 3.58
CA ARG A 64 18.44 -7.64 4.52
C ARG A 64 19.90 -7.48 4.11
N GLU A 65 20.72 -7.01 5.04
CA GLU A 65 22.15 -6.82 4.82
C GLU A 65 22.89 -8.18 4.78
N PRO A 66 24.08 -8.25 4.17
CA PRO A 66 24.91 -9.45 4.20
C PRO A 66 25.28 -9.92 5.61
N SER A 67 25.30 -9.00 6.59
CA SER A 67 25.49 -9.32 8.02
C SER A 67 24.34 -10.13 8.62
N GLY A 68 23.19 -10.17 7.94
CA GLY A 68 21.95 -10.78 8.42
C GLY A 68 20.99 -9.80 9.08
N GLU A 69 21.41 -8.57 9.35
CA GLU A 69 20.58 -7.49 9.92
C GLU A 69 19.58 -6.93 8.91
N TYR A 70 18.51 -6.31 9.42
CA TYR A 70 17.48 -5.69 8.61
C TYR A 70 17.68 -4.17 8.57
N THR A 71 17.54 -3.58 7.39
CA THR A 71 17.40 -2.14 7.25
C THR A 71 15.96 -1.75 7.03
N HIS A 72 15.61 -0.55 7.49
CA HIS A 72 14.24 -0.06 7.50
C HIS A 72 14.13 1.29 6.81
N ARG A 73 12.93 1.59 6.33
CA ARG A 73 12.50 2.92 5.90
C ARG A 73 11.59 3.50 6.95
N ASP A 74 11.82 4.77 7.25
CA ASP A 74 10.89 5.56 8.03
C ASP A 74 9.64 5.84 7.19
N VAL A 75 8.49 5.40 7.69
CA VAL A 75 7.18 5.67 7.11
C VAL A 75 6.32 6.36 8.15
N TYR A 76 5.77 7.50 7.77
CA TYR A 76 5.00 8.36 8.64
C TYR A 76 3.51 8.19 8.38
N LEU A 77 2.77 7.85 9.44
CA LEU A 77 1.36 7.54 9.36
C LEU A 77 0.53 8.65 10.03
N PRO A 78 -0.45 9.24 9.32
CA PRO A 78 -1.25 10.35 9.84
C PRO A 78 -2.26 9.88 10.89
N SER A 79 -2.55 10.75 11.87
CA SER A 79 -3.68 10.57 12.80
C SER A 79 -5.03 10.63 12.07
N PRO A 80 -6.14 10.19 12.70
CA PRO A 80 -7.44 10.11 12.02
C PRO A 80 -7.95 11.41 11.40
N ASN A 81 -7.86 12.54 12.10
CA ASN A 81 -8.23 13.85 11.56
C ASN A 81 -7.33 14.25 10.38
N GLU A 82 -6.02 14.05 10.52
CA GLU A 82 -5.05 14.36 9.46
C GLU A 82 -5.32 13.51 8.21
N ALA A 83 -5.57 12.22 8.40
CA ALA A 83 -5.93 11.28 7.34
C ALA A 83 -7.22 11.68 6.61
N LEU A 84 -8.28 12.08 7.33
CA LEU A 84 -9.51 12.57 6.70
C LEU A 84 -9.28 13.87 5.93
N ALA A 85 -8.55 14.82 6.52
CA ALA A 85 -8.25 16.10 5.90
C ALA A 85 -7.39 15.94 4.62
N GLU A 86 -6.41 15.02 4.62
CA GLU A 86 -5.64 14.67 3.42
C GLU A 86 -6.56 14.18 2.29
N ILE A 87 -7.50 13.28 2.60
CA ILE A 87 -8.42 12.72 1.59
C ILE A 87 -9.39 13.79 1.07
N VAL A 88 -9.87 14.69 1.92
CA VAL A 88 -10.70 15.85 1.51
C VAL A 88 -9.92 16.72 0.54
N LEU A 89 -8.70 17.12 0.91
CA LEU A 89 -7.85 17.96 0.07
C LEU A 89 -7.59 17.30 -1.29
N ILE A 90 -7.11 16.05 -1.30
CA ILE A 90 -6.76 15.35 -2.54
C ILE A 90 -8.00 15.11 -3.43
N THR A 91 -9.16 14.86 -2.82
CA THR A 91 -10.42 14.75 -3.58
C THR A 91 -10.78 16.08 -4.23
N GLU A 92 -10.54 17.21 -3.57
CA GLU A 92 -10.65 18.51 -4.23
C GLU A 92 -9.64 18.66 -5.37
N LEU A 93 -8.36 18.34 -5.14
CA LEU A 93 -7.30 18.44 -6.15
C LEU A 93 -7.62 17.64 -7.42
N SER A 94 -8.30 16.50 -7.29
CA SER A 94 -8.70 15.66 -8.43
C SER A 94 -9.60 16.36 -9.45
N LYS A 95 -10.28 17.44 -9.05
CA LYS A 95 -11.15 18.25 -9.92
C LYS A 95 -10.38 19.22 -10.82
N HIS A 96 -9.08 19.40 -10.57
CA HIS A 96 -8.26 20.42 -11.21
C HIS A 96 -7.17 19.78 -12.08
N THR A 97 -7.08 20.19 -13.34
CA THR A 97 -6.20 19.55 -14.34
C THR A 97 -4.71 19.71 -14.05
N ASN A 98 -4.32 20.76 -13.33
CA ASN A 98 -2.93 21.04 -12.98
C ASN A 98 -2.35 20.12 -11.89
N PHE A 99 -3.21 19.38 -11.17
CA PHE A 99 -2.77 18.34 -10.24
C PHE A 99 -2.80 16.94 -10.88
N GLN A 100 -3.28 16.82 -12.13
CA GLN A 100 -3.26 15.56 -12.85
C GLN A 100 -1.85 15.32 -13.43
N PRO A 101 -1.27 14.13 -13.23
CA PRO A 101 0.01 13.79 -13.85
C PRO A 101 -0.05 13.89 -15.37
N LYS A 102 1.05 14.29 -15.98
CA LYS A 102 1.19 14.33 -17.45
C LYS A 102 1.10 12.91 -18.06
N PRO A 103 0.80 12.77 -19.36
CA PRO A 103 0.65 11.46 -20.00
C PRO A 103 1.86 10.52 -19.84
N TYR A 104 3.07 11.09 -19.81
CA TYR A 104 4.35 10.38 -19.60
C TYR A 104 4.68 10.08 -18.12
N VAL A 105 3.76 10.38 -17.20
CA VAL A 105 3.84 10.05 -15.77
C VAL A 105 2.78 9.02 -15.44
N TYR A 106 3.23 7.85 -14.97
CA TYR A 106 2.40 6.65 -14.85
C TYR A 106 2.02 6.31 -13.41
N SER A 107 2.56 7.02 -12.43
CA SER A 107 2.32 6.82 -11.00
C SER A 107 1.37 7.85 -10.39
N TYR A 108 0.65 7.46 -9.33
CA TYR A 108 -0.19 8.35 -8.51
C TYR A 108 -1.19 9.21 -9.31
N ARG A 109 -1.74 8.63 -10.37
CA ARG A 109 -2.85 9.25 -11.13
C ARG A 109 -4.07 9.33 -10.21
N LEU A 110 -4.66 10.52 -10.09
CA LEU A 110 -5.79 10.75 -9.19
C LEU A 110 -7.02 9.98 -9.67
N SER A 111 -7.74 9.37 -8.73
CA SER A 111 -9.06 8.79 -9.01
C SER A 111 -10.11 9.89 -9.16
N ASP A 112 -11.23 9.56 -9.80
CA ASP A 112 -12.36 10.49 -9.87
C ASP A 112 -12.85 10.87 -8.47
N HIS A 113 -13.34 12.09 -8.32
CA HIS A 113 -13.88 12.60 -7.07
C HIS A 113 -15.05 11.75 -6.51
N ASN A 114 -15.78 11.01 -7.36
CA ASN A 114 -16.85 10.10 -6.95
C ASN A 114 -16.41 8.64 -6.76
N ASP A 115 -15.18 8.29 -7.15
CA ASP A 115 -14.64 6.94 -6.93
C ASP A 115 -14.44 6.70 -5.43
N THR A 116 -14.87 5.56 -4.90
CA THR A 116 -14.71 5.24 -3.48
C THR A 116 -13.55 4.28 -3.20
N SER A 117 -12.84 3.81 -4.23
CA SER A 117 -11.80 2.77 -4.12
C SER A 117 -10.46 3.26 -3.53
N GLY A 118 -10.26 4.58 -3.46
CA GLY A 118 -9.05 5.26 -2.98
C GLY A 118 -8.88 6.63 -3.65
N VAL A 119 -7.82 7.37 -3.33
CA VAL A 119 -7.52 8.66 -3.99
C VAL A 119 -6.71 8.51 -5.29
N PHE A 120 -6.09 7.36 -5.49
CA PHE A 120 -5.30 7.05 -6.67
C PHE A 120 -5.92 5.90 -7.45
N ILE A 121 -5.79 5.95 -8.77
CA ILE A 121 -6.09 4.83 -9.65
C ILE A 121 -5.17 3.65 -9.26
N PRO A 122 -5.64 2.38 -9.34
CA PRO A 122 -4.81 1.23 -9.00
C PRO A 122 -3.44 1.25 -9.68
N TYR A 123 -2.40 1.11 -8.85
CA TYR A 123 -0.97 1.15 -9.22
C TYR A 123 -0.65 0.36 -10.51
N PHE A 124 -1.18 -0.87 -10.62
CA PHE A 124 -0.82 -1.79 -11.70
C PHE A 124 -1.23 -1.29 -13.09
N ASN A 125 -2.26 -0.44 -13.18
CA ASN A 125 -2.72 0.11 -14.46
C ASN A 125 -1.65 0.99 -15.09
N GLY A 126 -1.06 1.89 -14.31
CA GLY A 126 0.00 2.77 -14.78
C GLY A 126 1.27 2.02 -15.17
N LEU A 127 1.64 1.00 -14.39
CA LEU A 127 2.81 0.16 -14.70
C LEU A 127 2.64 -0.58 -16.04
N LYS A 128 1.45 -1.14 -16.29
CA LYS A 128 1.12 -1.81 -17.55
C LYS A 128 1.17 -0.83 -18.73
N ASP A 129 0.56 0.34 -18.58
CA ASP A 129 0.57 1.38 -19.62
C ASP A 129 2.01 1.81 -19.95
N ARG A 130 2.84 2.05 -18.92
CA ARG A 130 4.25 2.41 -19.08
C ARG A 130 5.02 1.36 -19.88
N GLN A 131 4.87 0.08 -19.51
CA GLN A 131 5.59 -1.01 -20.18
C GLN A 131 5.19 -1.11 -21.66
N ARG A 132 3.89 -0.98 -21.96
CA ARG A 132 3.37 -0.97 -23.33
C ARG A 132 3.97 0.17 -24.14
N ASP A 133 3.93 1.39 -23.61
CA ASP A 133 4.36 2.58 -24.33
C ASP A 133 5.89 2.57 -24.58
N ILE A 134 6.69 2.06 -23.63
CA ILE A 134 8.14 1.83 -23.83
C ILE A 134 8.37 0.75 -24.89
N ALA A 135 7.62 -0.36 -24.86
CA ALA A 135 7.77 -1.43 -25.84
C ALA A 135 7.41 -0.96 -27.27
N GLU A 136 6.40 -0.10 -27.41
CA GLU A 136 6.07 0.54 -28.69
C GLU A 136 7.25 1.38 -29.22
N ALA A 137 7.88 2.19 -28.37
CA ALA A 137 9.08 2.94 -28.75
C ALA A 137 10.26 2.05 -29.15
N CYS A 138 10.48 0.94 -28.44
CA CYS A 138 11.54 -0.03 -28.75
C CYS A 138 11.34 -0.69 -30.13
N ARG A 139 10.09 -0.90 -30.57
CA ARG A 139 9.80 -1.43 -31.92
C ARG A 139 10.14 -0.45 -33.03
N VAL A 140 9.98 0.85 -32.77
CA VAL A 140 10.32 1.91 -33.73
C VAL A 140 11.83 2.09 -33.81
N LYS A 141 12.53 1.97 -32.68
CA LYS A 141 14.00 2.09 -32.58
C LYS A 141 14.64 0.73 -32.29
N THR A 142 14.62 -0.18 -33.26
CA THR A 142 15.12 -1.56 -33.09
C THR A 142 16.60 -1.62 -32.68
N ASP A 143 17.41 -0.69 -33.18
CA ASP A 143 18.85 -0.61 -32.90
C ASP A 143 19.17 0.39 -31.77
N GLY A 144 18.16 0.79 -30.99
CA GLY A 144 18.28 1.72 -29.88
C GLY A 144 18.58 1.03 -28.55
N VAL A 145 18.88 1.82 -27.53
CA VAL A 145 19.04 1.38 -26.15
C VAL A 145 17.92 1.93 -25.26
N VAL A 146 17.57 1.15 -24.24
CA VAL A 146 16.68 1.54 -23.15
C VAL A 146 17.54 1.78 -21.91
N LEU A 147 17.58 3.01 -21.42
CA LEU A 147 18.17 3.33 -20.13
C LEU A 147 17.09 3.32 -19.07
N TYR A 148 17.33 2.57 -18.00
CA TYR A 148 16.56 2.65 -16.76
C TYR A 148 17.40 3.34 -15.69
N THR A 149 16.84 4.32 -15.00
CA THR A 149 17.47 4.99 -13.86
C THR A 149 16.44 5.30 -12.75
N ASP A 150 16.91 5.66 -11.56
CA ASP A 150 16.11 5.89 -10.35
C ASP A 150 16.64 7.10 -9.57
N ILE A 151 15.81 7.79 -8.79
CA ILE A 151 16.22 8.93 -7.96
C ILE A 151 16.57 8.45 -6.54
N LYS A 152 17.81 8.71 -6.09
CA LYS A 152 18.30 8.32 -4.76
C LYS A 152 17.44 8.94 -3.67
N ARG A 153 16.84 8.08 -2.82
CA ARG A 153 16.10 8.47 -1.60
C ARG A 153 15.12 9.62 -1.89
N PHE A 154 14.25 9.45 -2.89
CA PHE A 154 13.48 10.55 -3.46
C PHE A 154 12.73 11.40 -2.43
N TYR A 155 11.76 10.86 -1.69
CA TYR A 155 10.98 11.64 -0.71
C TYR A 155 11.86 12.29 0.38
N PRO A 156 12.78 11.56 1.07
CA PRO A 156 13.65 12.18 2.07
C PRO A 156 14.56 13.30 1.54
N SER A 157 14.83 13.32 0.23
CA SER A 157 15.72 14.31 -0.41
C SER A 157 15.01 15.59 -0.83
N ILE A 158 13.67 15.62 -0.84
CA ILE A 158 12.90 16.82 -1.16
C ILE A 158 12.96 17.78 0.03
N ASN A 159 13.46 19.00 -0.21
CA ASN A 159 13.54 20.04 0.80
C ASN A 159 12.19 20.77 0.98
N SER A 160 11.99 21.36 2.16
CA SER A 160 10.72 22.00 2.53
C SER A 160 10.41 23.24 1.69
N HIS A 161 11.42 24.01 1.30
CA HIS A 161 11.25 25.20 0.47
C HIS A 161 10.67 24.85 -0.90
N ASP A 162 11.24 23.85 -1.57
CA ASP A 162 10.80 23.45 -2.90
C ASP A 162 9.40 22.83 -2.86
N ALA A 163 9.12 22.00 -1.84
CA ALA A 163 7.78 21.45 -1.59
C ALA A 163 6.72 22.56 -1.41
N GLN A 164 7.03 23.60 -0.62
CA GLN A 164 6.15 24.75 -0.43
C GLN A 164 5.98 25.56 -1.72
N SER A 165 7.08 25.82 -2.44
CA SER A 165 7.07 26.60 -3.66
C SER A 165 6.22 25.96 -4.75
N VAL A 166 6.34 24.64 -4.96
CA VAL A 166 5.54 23.92 -5.97
C VAL A 166 4.07 23.86 -5.56
N TRP A 167 3.77 23.70 -4.27
CA TRP A 167 2.41 23.77 -3.75
C TRP A 167 1.78 25.14 -4.01
N SER A 168 2.42 26.23 -3.58
CA SER A 168 1.87 27.58 -3.72
C SER A 168 1.62 27.94 -5.19
N ARG A 169 2.55 27.58 -6.10
CA ARG A 169 2.38 27.81 -7.54
C ARG A 169 1.20 27.02 -8.10
N ALA A 170 1.10 25.73 -7.79
CA ALA A 170 0.02 24.88 -8.26
C ALA A 170 -1.34 25.31 -7.70
N ALA A 171 -1.41 25.62 -6.41
CA ALA A 171 -2.63 26.08 -5.74
C ALA A 171 -3.14 27.41 -6.31
N ALA A 172 -2.23 28.37 -6.56
CA ALA A 172 -2.57 29.65 -7.18
C ALA A 172 -3.06 29.45 -8.63
N HIS A 173 -2.39 28.59 -9.41
CA HIS A 173 -2.78 28.31 -10.79
C HIS A 173 -4.16 27.66 -10.90
N ALA A 174 -4.50 26.75 -9.97
CA ALA A 174 -5.82 26.14 -9.89
C ALA A 174 -6.92 27.09 -9.38
N GLY A 175 -6.55 28.22 -8.77
CA GLY A 175 -7.52 29.07 -8.08
C GLY A 175 -8.17 28.36 -6.88
N LEU A 176 -7.39 27.57 -6.13
CA LEU A 176 -7.93 26.86 -4.96
C LEU A 176 -8.50 27.85 -3.93
N ARG A 177 -9.61 27.44 -3.29
CA ARG A 177 -10.16 28.19 -2.15
C ARG A 177 -9.11 28.30 -1.05
N ARG A 178 -9.09 29.45 -0.37
CA ARG A 178 -8.14 29.78 0.70
C ARG A 178 -7.99 28.66 1.74
N GLU A 179 -9.10 28.08 2.19
CA GLU A 179 -9.13 27.00 3.17
C GLU A 179 -8.30 25.77 2.74
N HIS A 180 -8.34 25.42 1.45
CA HIS A 180 -7.56 24.31 0.91
C HIS A 180 -6.08 24.67 0.74
N VAL A 181 -5.78 25.92 0.38
CA VAL A 181 -4.41 26.44 0.30
C VAL A 181 -3.74 26.37 1.69
N GLU A 182 -4.41 26.93 2.70
CA GLU A 182 -3.95 26.95 4.09
C GLU A 182 -3.79 25.52 4.65
N LEU A 183 -4.67 24.59 4.26
CA LEU A 183 -4.57 23.19 4.67
C LEU A 183 -3.32 22.50 4.09
N GLY A 184 -3.04 22.67 2.80
CA GLY A 184 -1.82 22.11 2.18
C GLY A 184 -0.54 22.72 2.75
N GLU A 185 -0.55 24.02 3.05
CA GLU A 185 0.56 24.69 3.74
C GLU A 185 0.77 24.14 5.16
N ALA A 186 -0.32 23.88 5.89
CA ALA A 186 -0.26 23.29 7.21
C ALA A 186 0.34 21.87 7.18
N PHE A 187 -0.04 21.04 6.19
CA PHE A 187 0.57 19.72 6.01
C PHE A 187 2.08 19.82 5.76
N LEU A 188 2.52 20.65 4.82
CA LEU A 188 3.94 20.80 4.50
C LEU A 188 4.77 21.32 5.68
N ARG A 189 4.21 22.24 6.47
CA ARG A 189 4.85 22.71 7.71
C ARG A 189 5.04 21.55 8.70
N LYS A 190 3.99 20.76 8.96
CA LYS A 190 4.08 19.60 9.86
C LYS A 190 5.05 18.53 9.36
N HIS A 191 5.14 18.34 8.04
CA HIS A 191 6.10 17.42 7.43
C HIS A 191 7.52 17.88 7.73
N HIS A 192 7.82 19.16 7.49
CA HIS A 192 9.11 19.75 7.78
C HIS A 192 9.47 19.65 9.27
N ASP A 193 8.56 20.03 10.16
CA ASP A 193 8.78 19.98 11.61
C ASP A 193 9.09 18.55 12.09
N LYS A 194 8.39 17.56 11.52
CA LYS A 194 8.59 16.14 11.84
C LYS A 194 9.92 15.60 11.29
N CYS A 195 10.29 15.96 10.05
CA CYS A 195 11.60 15.65 9.49
C CYS A 195 12.75 16.20 10.36
N LEU A 196 12.62 17.45 10.81
CA LEU A 196 13.61 18.08 11.70
C LEU A 196 13.72 17.38 13.05
N LYS A 197 12.58 17.06 13.67
CA LYS A 197 12.53 16.39 14.99
C LYS A 197 13.17 15.00 14.96
N ASP A 198 12.92 14.24 13.89
CA ASP A 198 13.33 12.84 13.81
C ASP A 198 14.64 12.61 13.04
N GLY A 199 15.18 13.65 12.38
CA GLY A 199 16.38 13.57 11.56
C GLY A 199 16.22 12.71 10.29
N SER A 200 15.01 12.58 9.76
CA SER A 200 14.64 11.57 8.75
C SER A 200 14.62 12.07 7.30
N GLY A 201 14.81 13.37 7.04
CA GLY A 201 14.78 13.95 5.70
C GLY A 201 14.89 15.47 5.68
N LYS A 202 14.81 16.07 4.48
CA LYS A 202 14.98 17.53 4.29
C LYS A 202 13.69 18.35 4.40
N GLY A 203 12.50 17.74 4.28
CA GLY A 203 11.27 18.52 4.41
C GLY A 203 9.96 17.83 4.02
N LEU A 204 9.99 16.77 3.22
CA LEU A 204 8.80 16.01 2.86
C LEU A 204 8.82 14.61 3.50
N LEU A 205 7.73 14.22 4.16
CA LEU A 205 7.64 12.91 4.80
C LEU A 205 7.36 11.80 3.78
N THR A 206 7.99 10.65 3.97
CA THR A 206 7.59 9.38 3.32
C THR A 206 6.36 8.81 4.04
N GLY A 207 5.30 8.45 3.32
CA GLY A 207 4.11 7.82 3.90
C GLY A 207 2.82 8.60 3.70
N PRO A 208 2.73 9.91 4.01
CA PRO A 208 1.51 10.69 3.78
C PRO A 208 1.08 10.65 2.31
N VAL A 209 -0.23 10.53 2.07
CA VAL A 209 -0.78 10.44 0.70
C VAL A 209 -0.48 11.72 -0.07
N PHE A 210 -0.58 12.86 0.63
CA PHE A 210 -0.33 14.18 0.06
C PHE A 210 1.12 14.35 -0.46
N SER A 211 2.11 13.68 0.15
CA SER A 211 3.51 13.73 -0.29
C SER A 211 3.68 13.30 -1.75
N HIS A 212 2.89 12.33 -2.22
CA HIS A 212 2.96 11.86 -3.60
C HIS A 212 2.52 12.94 -4.61
N ILE A 213 1.58 13.81 -4.24
CA ILE A 213 1.15 14.93 -5.09
C ILE A 213 2.26 15.95 -5.20
N ILE A 214 2.86 16.31 -4.07
CA ILE A 214 3.96 17.29 -4.01
C ILE A 214 5.17 16.79 -4.79
N ALA A 215 5.52 15.52 -4.64
CA ALA A 215 6.62 14.89 -5.38
C ALA A 215 6.39 14.93 -6.91
N ASN A 216 5.16 14.68 -7.38
CA ASN A 216 4.82 14.82 -8.80
C ASN A 216 4.87 16.27 -9.28
N LEU A 217 4.36 17.23 -8.50
CA LEU A 217 4.41 18.66 -8.84
C LEU A 217 5.85 19.17 -8.92
N LEU A 218 6.74 18.69 -8.06
CA LEU A 218 8.16 19.04 -8.08
C LEU A 218 8.83 18.63 -9.39
N LEU A 219 8.51 17.44 -9.88
CA LEU A 219 9.11 16.91 -11.11
C LEU A 219 8.41 17.37 -12.39
N ASP A 220 7.27 18.05 -12.34
CA ASP A 220 6.48 18.40 -13.55
C ASP A 220 7.28 19.20 -14.59
N GLU A 221 8.08 20.17 -14.13
CA GLU A 221 8.97 20.97 -14.99
C GLU A 221 10.12 20.12 -15.56
N VAL A 222 10.65 19.17 -14.79
CA VAL A 222 11.70 18.25 -15.23
C VAL A 222 11.13 17.30 -16.28
N ASP A 223 9.96 16.72 -16.01
CA ASP A 223 9.31 15.76 -16.88
C ASP A 223 8.94 16.38 -18.22
N SER A 224 8.40 17.60 -18.21
CA SER A 224 8.05 18.34 -19.43
C SER A 224 9.30 18.65 -20.26
N PHE A 225 10.36 19.14 -19.61
CA PHE A 225 11.64 19.38 -20.29
C PHE A 225 12.23 18.11 -20.90
N MET A 226 12.21 16.99 -20.17
CA MET A 226 12.77 15.73 -20.65
C MET A 226 11.92 15.11 -21.75
N HIS A 227 10.59 15.20 -21.65
CA HIS A 227 9.70 14.75 -22.72
C HIS A 227 9.97 15.50 -24.03
N ASP A 228 10.14 16.82 -23.97
CA ASP A 228 10.47 17.64 -25.14
C ASP A 228 11.87 17.32 -25.68
N LEU A 229 12.88 17.23 -24.80
CA LEU A 229 14.27 16.93 -25.16
C LEU A 229 14.43 15.56 -25.85
N THR A 230 13.63 14.58 -25.42
CA THR A 230 13.68 13.19 -25.91
C THR A 230 12.69 12.92 -27.03
N GLU A 231 11.98 13.94 -27.52
CA GLU A 231 10.93 13.81 -28.55
C GLU A 231 9.89 12.74 -28.17
N GLY A 232 9.47 12.75 -26.91
CA GLY A 232 8.49 11.82 -26.38
C GLY A 232 9.04 10.50 -25.84
N HIS A 233 10.35 10.27 -25.87
CA HIS A 233 10.98 9.03 -25.41
C HIS A 233 11.41 9.07 -23.93
N TYR A 234 10.53 9.60 -23.08
CA TYR A 234 10.70 9.74 -21.64
C TYR A 234 9.48 9.19 -20.90
N TRP A 235 9.69 8.30 -19.93
CA TRP A 235 8.62 7.72 -19.12
C TRP A 235 9.01 7.66 -17.63
N ARG A 236 8.20 8.27 -16.76
CA ARG A 236 8.42 8.25 -15.30
C ARG A 236 7.35 7.47 -14.54
N TYR A 237 7.79 6.72 -13.54
CA TYR A 237 6.96 6.05 -12.55
C TYR A 237 7.55 6.29 -11.15
N VAL A 238 6.96 7.18 -10.37
CA VAL A 238 7.51 7.67 -9.10
C VAL A 238 8.89 8.27 -9.33
N ASP A 239 9.94 7.63 -8.83
CA ASP A 239 11.37 7.93 -8.94
C ASP A 239 12.05 7.19 -10.10
N ASP A 240 11.43 6.13 -10.62
CA ASP A 240 11.94 5.38 -11.76
C ASP A 240 11.72 6.13 -13.08
N ILE A 241 12.79 6.31 -13.85
CA ILE A 241 12.79 6.98 -15.15
C ILE A 241 13.34 6.04 -16.23
N VAL A 242 12.69 6.01 -17.39
CA VAL A 242 13.17 5.28 -18.57
C VAL A 242 13.31 6.21 -19.76
N LEU A 243 14.41 6.08 -20.49
CA LEU A 243 14.72 6.78 -21.75
C LEU A 243 14.95 5.76 -22.87
N VAL A 244 14.51 6.06 -24.10
CA VAL A 244 14.71 5.18 -25.27
C VAL A 244 15.26 5.97 -26.47
N GLY A 245 16.44 5.60 -26.96
CA GLY A 245 17.09 6.33 -28.04
C GLY A 245 18.36 5.67 -28.56
N ALA A 246 19.11 6.38 -29.41
CA ALA A 246 20.46 5.94 -29.74
C ALA A 246 21.37 6.08 -28.51
N GLU A 247 22.41 5.26 -28.41
CA GLU A 247 23.23 5.19 -27.20
C GLU A 247 23.83 6.54 -26.79
N ALA A 248 24.38 7.28 -27.75
CA ALA A 248 24.96 8.60 -27.51
C ALA A 248 23.92 9.63 -27.03
N ASP A 249 22.72 9.61 -27.62
CA ASP A 249 21.63 10.53 -27.24
C ASP A 249 21.16 10.23 -25.82
N VAL A 250 21.00 8.95 -25.48
CA VAL A 250 20.55 8.52 -24.15
C VAL A 250 21.54 8.91 -23.05
N ASP A 251 22.85 8.80 -23.31
CA ASP A 251 23.87 9.29 -22.37
C ASP A 251 23.78 10.79 -22.15
N GLN A 252 23.66 11.56 -23.23
CA GLN A 252 23.49 13.01 -23.15
C GLN A 252 22.20 13.40 -22.42
N TRP A 253 21.09 12.68 -22.65
CA TRP A 253 19.82 12.91 -21.98
C TRP A 253 19.91 12.57 -20.49
N ARG A 254 20.62 11.50 -20.11
CA ARG A 254 20.87 11.14 -18.70
C ARG A 254 21.63 12.26 -17.98
N GLU A 255 22.66 12.81 -18.60
CA GLU A 255 23.39 13.96 -18.04
C GLU A 255 22.50 15.19 -17.90
N SER A 256 21.69 15.48 -18.92
CA SER A 256 20.73 16.60 -18.91
C SER A 256 19.68 16.43 -17.81
N LEU A 257 19.19 15.21 -17.59
CA LEU A 257 18.29 14.86 -16.48
C LEU A 257 18.95 15.14 -15.13
N GLN A 258 20.18 14.67 -14.90
CA GLN A 258 20.92 14.93 -13.67
C GLN A 258 21.13 16.44 -13.44
N GLN A 259 21.45 17.21 -14.49
CA GLN A 259 21.59 18.67 -14.39
C GLN A 259 20.29 19.36 -13.97
N LYS A 260 19.13 18.89 -14.45
CA LYS A 260 17.82 19.40 -14.04
C LYS A 260 17.50 19.03 -12.59
N LEU A 261 17.73 17.78 -12.21
CA LEU A 261 17.52 17.29 -10.85
C LEU A 261 18.41 17.99 -9.82
N ASN A 262 19.64 18.38 -10.19
CA ASN A 262 20.55 19.14 -9.33
C ASN A 262 19.96 20.47 -8.85
N LYS A 263 19.01 21.08 -9.58
CA LYS A 263 18.32 22.31 -9.15
C LYS A 263 17.49 22.11 -7.88
N TYR A 264 17.07 20.87 -7.63
CA TYR A 264 16.30 20.45 -6.46
C TYR A 264 17.16 19.63 -5.48
N GLU A 265 18.49 19.62 -5.67
CA GLU A 265 19.43 18.79 -4.92
C GLU A 265 19.12 17.28 -4.95
N LEU A 266 18.49 16.82 -6.05
CA LEU A 266 18.16 15.41 -6.27
C LEU A 266 19.26 14.73 -7.11
N LEU A 267 19.55 13.46 -6.78
CA LEU A 267 20.62 12.69 -7.40
C LEU A 267 20.07 11.39 -8.00
N LEU A 268 20.55 11.03 -9.18
CA LEU A 268 20.27 9.72 -9.78
C LEU A 268 21.10 8.62 -9.10
N HIS A 269 20.55 7.41 -9.14
CA HIS A 269 21.24 6.19 -8.76
C HIS A 269 22.39 5.84 -9.71
N ASP A 270 23.29 4.99 -9.23
CA ASP A 270 24.41 4.38 -9.95
C ASP A 270 24.36 2.85 -9.80
N GLY A 271 25.05 2.12 -10.69
CA GLY A 271 25.19 0.67 -10.62
C GLY A 271 23.91 -0.08 -11.03
N ALA A 272 23.50 -1.08 -10.23
CA ALA A 272 22.38 -1.98 -10.59
C ALA A 272 21.01 -1.29 -10.76
N LYS A 273 20.86 -0.06 -10.25
CA LYS A 273 19.67 0.78 -10.41
C LYS A 273 19.75 1.78 -11.57
N ASP A 274 20.84 1.74 -12.32
CA ASP A 274 21.12 2.62 -13.45
C ASP A 274 21.81 1.82 -14.55
N PHE A 275 21.02 1.24 -15.45
CA PHE A 275 21.51 0.27 -16.44
C PHE A 275 20.87 0.46 -17.81
N LYS A 276 21.59 0.03 -18.84
CA LYS A 276 21.12 0.00 -20.22
C LYS A 276 20.88 -1.42 -20.70
N VAL A 277 19.90 -1.58 -21.58
CA VAL A 277 19.70 -2.79 -22.39
C VAL A 277 19.34 -2.41 -23.81
N ASP A 278 19.58 -3.32 -24.75
CA ASP A 278 19.14 -3.14 -26.14
C ASP A 278 17.61 -3.14 -26.22
N SER A 279 17.07 -2.41 -27.19
CA SER A 279 15.61 -2.33 -27.42
C SER A 279 15.01 -3.71 -27.70
N GLU A 280 15.73 -4.58 -28.43
CA GLU A 280 15.32 -5.97 -28.66
C GLU A 280 15.22 -6.76 -27.35
N ALA A 281 16.23 -6.64 -26.48
CA ALA A 281 16.21 -7.31 -25.18
C ALA A 281 15.05 -6.81 -24.30
N TRP A 282 14.71 -5.52 -24.35
CA TRP A 282 13.57 -4.98 -23.62
C TRP A 282 12.23 -5.61 -24.06
N LEU A 283 12.09 -5.93 -25.35
CA LEU A 283 10.87 -6.52 -25.89
C LEU A 283 10.59 -7.92 -25.35
N ASP A 284 11.59 -8.64 -24.84
CA ASP A 284 11.36 -9.91 -24.14
C ASP A 284 10.38 -9.75 -22.97
N GLY A 285 10.37 -8.57 -22.33
CA GLY A 285 9.53 -8.23 -21.17
C GLY A 285 8.19 -7.60 -21.50
N GLU A 286 7.85 -7.38 -22.77
CA GLU A 286 6.63 -6.67 -23.16
C GLU A 286 5.37 -7.24 -22.50
N LYS A 287 5.24 -8.56 -22.49
CA LYS A 287 4.03 -9.25 -22.02
C LYS A 287 4.07 -9.65 -20.55
N ASP A 288 5.06 -9.18 -19.80
CA ASP A 288 5.25 -9.58 -18.41
C ASP A 288 4.05 -9.21 -17.51
N PHE A 289 3.33 -8.15 -17.87
CA PHE A 289 2.14 -7.66 -17.15
C PHE A 289 0.80 -8.03 -17.82
N GLU A 290 0.81 -8.83 -18.88
CA GLU A 290 -0.39 -9.23 -19.64
C GLU A 290 -0.91 -10.63 -19.28
N THR A 291 -0.27 -11.32 -18.34
CA THR A 291 -0.48 -12.75 -18.13
C THR A 291 -1.85 -13.10 -17.51
N ASP A 292 -2.46 -14.18 -18.03
CA ASP A 292 -3.72 -14.80 -17.54
C ASP A 292 -3.62 -15.41 -16.13
N ILE A 293 -2.42 -15.40 -15.54
CA ILE A 293 -2.08 -15.89 -14.20
C ILE A 293 -3.04 -15.33 -13.14
N SER A 294 -3.63 -14.16 -13.40
CA SER A 294 -4.55 -13.49 -12.49
C SER A 294 -6.02 -13.93 -12.58
N ASN A 295 -6.48 -14.59 -13.65
CA ASN A 295 -7.93 -14.76 -13.87
C ASN A 295 -8.62 -15.62 -12.81
N GLN A 296 -8.02 -16.76 -12.44
CA GLN A 296 -8.57 -17.63 -11.38
C GLN A 296 -8.50 -16.95 -10.01
N TRP A 297 -7.38 -16.28 -9.73
CA TRP A 297 -7.18 -15.50 -8.51
C TRP A 297 -8.20 -14.37 -8.35
N ILE A 298 -8.39 -13.56 -9.40
CA ILE A 298 -9.37 -12.47 -9.45
C ILE A 298 -10.77 -13.02 -9.21
N SER A 299 -11.10 -14.15 -9.87
CA SER A 299 -12.40 -14.82 -9.69
C SER A 299 -12.59 -15.28 -8.24
N LEU A 300 -11.57 -15.88 -7.62
CA LEU A 300 -11.61 -16.36 -6.24
C LEU A 300 -11.87 -15.23 -5.25
N ILE A 301 -11.12 -14.13 -5.34
CA ILE A 301 -11.28 -12.98 -4.45
C ILE A 301 -12.65 -12.31 -4.67
N ALA A 302 -13.05 -12.13 -5.93
CA ALA A 302 -14.35 -11.56 -6.26
C ALA A 302 -15.51 -12.43 -5.75
N ASP A 303 -15.45 -13.75 -5.94
CA ASP A 303 -16.50 -14.67 -5.52
C ASP A 303 -16.55 -14.84 -3.99
N THR A 304 -15.42 -14.74 -3.31
CA THR A 304 -15.36 -14.68 -1.84
C THR A 304 -16.13 -13.47 -1.32
N LYS A 305 -15.85 -12.26 -1.85
CA LYS A 305 -16.60 -11.04 -1.48
C LYS A 305 -18.09 -11.17 -1.81
N ARG A 306 -18.42 -11.68 -3.01
CA ARG A 306 -19.82 -11.88 -3.44
C ARG A 306 -20.57 -12.85 -2.53
N TYR A 307 -19.94 -13.93 -2.10
CA TYR A 307 -20.55 -14.88 -1.17
C TYR A 307 -20.91 -14.21 0.16
N LEU A 308 -19.99 -13.45 0.74
CA LEU A 308 -20.19 -12.78 2.04
C LEU A 308 -21.26 -11.68 1.97
N ILE A 309 -21.29 -10.90 0.89
CA ILE A 309 -22.33 -9.88 0.68
C ILE A 309 -23.71 -10.51 0.46
N LYS A 310 -23.77 -11.62 -0.29
CA LYS A 310 -25.04 -12.34 -0.57
C LYS A 310 -25.60 -13.02 0.68
N ASN A 311 -24.74 -13.49 1.58
CA ASN A 311 -25.12 -14.16 2.81
C ASN A 311 -24.63 -13.34 4.01
N PRO A 312 -25.22 -12.16 4.30
CA PRO A 312 -24.71 -11.23 5.30
C PRO A 312 -25.12 -11.65 6.72
N SER A 313 -24.66 -12.83 7.14
CA SER A 313 -24.86 -13.35 8.49
C SER A 313 -23.55 -13.86 9.07
N GLU A 314 -23.42 -13.68 10.38
CA GLU A 314 -22.28 -14.19 11.13
C GLU A 314 -22.10 -15.70 10.93
N HIS A 315 -23.21 -16.45 10.85
CA HIS A 315 -23.18 -17.88 10.56
C HIS A 315 -22.55 -18.19 9.20
N ALA A 316 -22.93 -17.49 8.12
CA ALA A 316 -22.38 -17.74 6.79
C ALA A 316 -20.89 -17.38 6.72
N PHE A 317 -20.48 -16.32 7.42
CA PHE A 317 -19.07 -15.95 7.60
C PHE A 317 -18.29 -17.07 8.30
N GLN A 318 -18.77 -17.54 9.46
CA GLN A 318 -18.14 -18.61 10.25
C GLN A 318 -18.02 -19.92 9.46
N VAL A 319 -19.07 -20.30 8.70
CA VAL A 319 -19.05 -21.49 7.85
C VAL A 319 -17.95 -21.40 6.79
N LEU A 320 -17.81 -20.26 6.11
CA LEU A 320 -16.75 -20.08 5.12
C LEU A 320 -15.36 -20.09 5.77
N GLN A 321 -15.21 -19.41 6.89
CA GLN A 321 -13.96 -19.37 7.66
C GLN A 321 -13.51 -20.78 8.07
N GLN A 322 -14.44 -21.61 8.56
CA GLN A 322 -14.16 -22.99 8.94
C GLN A 322 -13.75 -23.84 7.73
N HIS A 323 -14.44 -23.70 6.59
CA HIS A 323 -14.09 -24.42 5.35
C HIS A 323 -12.70 -24.07 4.84
N PHE A 324 -12.34 -22.79 4.88
CA PHE A 324 -11.02 -22.32 4.49
C PHE A 324 -9.95 -22.86 5.44
N ARG A 325 -10.18 -22.75 6.76
CA ARG A 325 -9.27 -23.23 7.79
C ARG A 325 -9.00 -24.75 7.69
N GLN A 326 -10.03 -25.57 7.45
CA GLN A 326 -9.88 -27.02 7.28
C GLN A 326 -9.01 -27.41 6.08
N LYS A 327 -8.83 -26.50 5.12
CA LYS A 327 -8.03 -26.70 3.91
C LYS A 327 -6.76 -25.85 3.90
N ASP A 328 -6.40 -25.26 5.05
CA ASP A 328 -5.23 -24.39 5.21
C ASP A 328 -5.23 -23.17 4.26
N ILE A 329 -6.43 -22.71 3.87
CA ILE A 329 -6.64 -21.50 3.07
C ILE A 329 -6.73 -20.31 4.05
N ARG A 330 -5.93 -19.28 3.81
CA ARG A 330 -5.73 -18.15 4.71
C ARG A 330 -6.13 -16.81 4.09
N ILE A 331 -7.06 -16.85 3.13
CA ILE A 331 -7.68 -15.63 2.59
C ILE A 331 -8.40 -14.92 3.74
N PRO A 332 -8.06 -13.66 4.06
CA PRO A 332 -8.76 -12.92 5.08
C PRO A 332 -10.21 -12.73 4.69
N LEU A 333 -11.12 -12.93 5.66
CA LEU A 333 -12.55 -12.72 5.48
C LEU A 333 -12.98 -11.49 6.25
N ILE A 334 -13.87 -10.71 5.67
CA ILE A 334 -14.49 -9.54 6.32
C ILE A 334 -15.96 -9.85 6.57
N ASP A 335 -16.44 -9.59 7.78
CA ASP A 335 -17.84 -9.70 8.14
C ASP A 335 -18.63 -8.45 7.66
N TYR A 336 -19.48 -8.66 6.67
CA TYR A 336 -20.37 -7.63 6.12
C TYR A 336 -21.75 -7.61 6.81
N SER A 337 -21.99 -8.43 7.83
CA SER A 337 -23.31 -8.61 8.44
C SER A 337 -23.90 -7.33 9.04
N ILE A 338 -23.06 -6.50 9.69
CA ILE A 338 -23.48 -5.21 10.26
C ILE A 338 -23.75 -4.20 9.15
N ALA A 339 -22.79 -3.99 8.25
CA ALA A 339 -22.92 -3.06 7.14
C ALA A 339 -24.16 -3.35 6.27
N ALA A 340 -24.44 -4.61 5.99
CA ALA A 340 -25.62 -5.00 5.22
C ALA A 340 -26.95 -4.73 5.96
N LYS A 341 -26.99 -4.82 7.29
CA LYS A 341 -28.18 -4.48 8.10
C LYS A 341 -28.45 -2.98 8.15
N GLU A 342 -27.40 -2.14 8.10
CA GLU A 342 -27.55 -0.68 8.14
C GLU A 342 -28.08 -0.08 6.82
N VAL A 343 -28.01 -0.82 5.71
CA VAL A 343 -28.52 -0.39 4.41
C VAL A 343 -30.01 -0.75 4.28
N THR A 344 -30.86 0.21 3.93
CA THR A 344 -32.28 -0.08 3.65
C THR A 344 -32.42 -1.03 2.47
N THR A 345 -33.39 -1.95 2.53
CA THR A 345 -33.59 -3.03 1.54
C THR A 345 -33.66 -2.54 0.08
N LEU A 346 -34.16 -1.32 -0.15
CA LEU A 346 -34.24 -0.71 -1.48
C LEU A 346 -32.90 -0.13 -1.98
N LEU A 347 -32.08 0.42 -1.07
CA LEU A 347 -30.74 0.92 -1.40
C LEU A 347 -29.75 -0.22 -1.60
N SER A 348 -29.84 -1.28 -0.79
CA SER A 348 -29.00 -2.47 -0.97
C SER A 348 -29.30 -3.17 -2.29
N PHE A 349 -30.59 -3.29 -2.66
CA PHE A 349 -31.00 -3.85 -3.94
C PHE A 349 -30.59 -2.97 -5.14
N SER A 350 -30.71 -1.64 -5.05
CA SER A 350 -30.31 -0.74 -6.13
C SER A 350 -28.80 -0.65 -6.32
N ARG A 351 -28.01 -0.60 -5.23
CA ARG A 351 -26.54 -0.68 -5.28
C ARG A 351 -26.07 -2.03 -5.84
N TRP A 352 -26.69 -3.12 -5.39
CA TRP A 352 -26.42 -4.47 -5.90
C TRP A 352 -26.77 -4.59 -7.39
N LEU A 353 -27.93 -4.11 -7.82
CA LEU A 353 -28.34 -4.08 -9.23
C LEU A 353 -27.45 -3.19 -10.09
N LYS A 354 -26.96 -2.06 -9.57
CA LYS A 354 -26.08 -1.13 -10.31
C LYS A 354 -24.69 -1.73 -10.49
N ARG A 355 -24.13 -2.38 -9.46
CA ARG A 355 -22.77 -2.91 -9.45
C ARG A 355 -22.65 -4.30 -10.07
N TYR A 356 -23.68 -5.13 -9.96
CA TYR A 356 -23.71 -6.50 -10.48
C TYR A 356 -24.70 -6.69 -11.63
N ARG A 357 -25.12 -5.60 -12.29
CA ARG A 357 -26.08 -5.61 -13.42
C ARG A 357 -25.74 -6.60 -14.54
N THR A 358 -24.45 -6.81 -14.78
CA THR A 358 -23.89 -7.71 -15.79
C THR A 358 -23.98 -9.19 -15.43
N TRP A 359 -24.43 -9.54 -14.22
CA TRP A 359 -24.35 -10.89 -13.68
C TRP A 359 -25.73 -11.54 -13.59
N SER A 360 -25.88 -12.73 -14.17
CA SER A 360 -27.08 -13.51 -13.93
C SER A 360 -27.12 -13.92 -12.45
N TYR A 361 -28.23 -13.69 -11.78
CA TYR A 361 -28.49 -14.18 -10.41
C TYR A 361 -28.24 -15.70 -10.27
N LYS A 362 -28.35 -16.46 -11.37
CA LYS A 362 -28.01 -17.88 -11.45
C LYS A 362 -26.53 -18.17 -11.21
N ASN A 363 -25.61 -17.32 -11.69
CA ASN A 363 -24.17 -17.52 -11.49
C ASN A 363 -23.78 -17.29 -10.02
N ILE A 364 -24.35 -16.26 -9.38
CA ILE A 364 -24.08 -15.94 -7.96
C ILE A 364 -24.72 -17.00 -7.03
N LYS A 365 -25.83 -17.64 -7.45
CA LYS A 365 -26.42 -18.77 -6.71
C LYS A 365 -25.49 -19.98 -6.58
N ARG A 366 -24.55 -20.16 -7.51
CA ARG A 366 -23.61 -21.31 -7.52
C ARG A 366 -22.42 -21.13 -6.58
N ILE A 367 -22.18 -19.92 -6.08
CA ILE A 367 -21.07 -19.64 -5.16
C ILE A 367 -21.42 -20.22 -3.78
N THR A 368 -20.66 -21.22 -3.37
CA THR A 368 -20.75 -21.97 -2.10
C THR A 368 -19.35 -22.09 -1.47
N PRO A 369 -19.22 -22.37 -0.16
CA PRO A 369 -17.93 -22.61 0.48
C PRO A 369 -17.11 -23.70 -0.22
N GLU A 370 -17.74 -24.78 -0.66
CA GLU A 370 -17.09 -25.88 -1.37
C GLU A 370 -16.59 -25.43 -2.75
N HIS A 371 -17.38 -24.66 -3.49
CA HIS A 371 -16.95 -24.11 -4.77
C HIS A 371 -15.74 -23.20 -4.60
N LEU A 372 -15.74 -22.31 -3.61
CA LEU A 372 -14.62 -21.41 -3.31
C LEU A 372 -13.37 -22.20 -2.91
N ALA A 373 -13.52 -23.26 -2.12
CA ALA A 373 -12.41 -24.14 -1.75
C ALA A 373 -11.79 -24.86 -2.96
N ILE A 374 -12.61 -25.35 -3.91
CA ILE A 374 -12.13 -25.96 -5.15
C ILE A 374 -11.39 -24.92 -6.00
N LEU A 375 -11.94 -23.71 -6.12
CA LEU A 375 -11.31 -22.63 -6.87
C LEU A 375 -9.96 -22.21 -6.24
N ALA A 376 -9.90 -22.16 -4.91
CA ALA A 376 -8.65 -21.91 -4.18
C ALA A 376 -7.60 -22.99 -4.43
N TYR A 377 -8.00 -24.27 -4.39
CA TYR A 377 -7.11 -25.39 -4.69
C TYR A 377 -6.56 -25.31 -6.12
N ASN A 378 -7.42 -25.09 -7.11
CA ASN A 378 -7.00 -24.98 -8.51
C ASN A 378 -6.05 -23.80 -8.72
N THR A 379 -6.35 -22.65 -8.10
CA THR A 379 -5.49 -21.47 -8.15
C THR A 379 -4.12 -21.76 -7.53
N ARG A 380 -4.08 -22.42 -6.37
CA ARG A 380 -2.84 -22.84 -5.71
C ARG A 380 -1.99 -23.72 -6.61
N THR A 381 -2.56 -24.78 -7.19
CA THR A 381 -1.85 -25.72 -8.06
C THR A 381 -1.27 -25.01 -9.28
N GLU A 382 -2.04 -24.12 -9.90
CA GLU A 382 -1.57 -23.33 -11.05
C GLU A 382 -0.40 -22.42 -10.67
N LEU A 383 -0.49 -21.72 -9.53
CA LEU A 383 0.57 -20.86 -9.02
C LEU A 383 1.86 -21.63 -8.68
N MET A 384 1.74 -22.81 -8.06
CA MET A 384 2.90 -23.68 -7.78
C MET A 384 3.63 -24.09 -9.06
N ASN A 385 2.88 -24.56 -10.06
CA ASN A 385 3.45 -24.95 -11.36
C ASN A 385 4.17 -23.78 -12.06
N GLN A 386 3.69 -22.55 -11.87
CA GLN A 386 4.34 -21.37 -12.45
C GLN A 386 5.62 -20.97 -11.73
N ILE A 387 5.67 -21.06 -10.40
CA ILE A 387 6.93 -20.87 -9.67
C ILE A 387 7.97 -21.85 -10.16
N ASP A 388 7.60 -23.12 -10.37
CA ASP A 388 8.50 -24.13 -10.89
C ASP A 388 9.05 -23.72 -12.25
N LYS A 389 8.18 -23.36 -13.19
CA LYS A 389 8.60 -22.90 -14.54
C LYS A 389 9.56 -21.71 -14.46
N LEU A 390 9.23 -20.69 -13.68
CA LEU A 390 10.04 -19.47 -13.57
C LEU A 390 11.42 -19.75 -12.97
N LEU A 391 11.50 -20.62 -11.97
CA LEU A 391 12.77 -20.97 -11.34
C LEU A 391 13.66 -21.84 -12.23
N HIS A 392 13.10 -22.66 -13.13
CA HIS A 392 13.87 -23.47 -14.07
C HIS A 392 14.41 -22.68 -15.28
N MET A 393 13.73 -21.61 -15.69
CA MET A 393 14.07 -20.85 -16.90
C MET A 393 15.15 -19.77 -16.69
N HIS A 394 15.70 -19.64 -15.49
CA HIS A 394 16.41 -18.42 -15.11
C HIS A 394 17.94 -18.53 -15.19
N ASN A 395 18.55 -17.57 -15.89
CA ASN A 395 19.98 -17.29 -15.84
C ASN A 395 20.26 -16.11 -14.87
N ARG A 396 20.99 -16.36 -13.79
CA ARG A 396 21.11 -15.47 -12.62
C ARG A 396 21.95 -14.20 -12.82
N SER A 397 22.75 -14.13 -13.89
CA SER A 397 23.74 -13.07 -14.08
C SER A 397 23.23 -11.80 -14.76
N ASP A 398 22.01 -11.80 -15.29
CA ASP A 398 21.45 -10.66 -16.04
C ASP A 398 20.54 -9.79 -15.15
N VAL A 399 20.93 -8.52 -14.96
CA VAL A 399 20.21 -7.52 -14.16
C VAL A 399 18.79 -7.29 -14.69
N TYR A 400 18.61 -7.22 -16.01
CA TYR A 400 17.31 -6.99 -16.60
C TYR A 400 16.41 -8.23 -16.49
N ALA A 401 16.97 -9.43 -16.71
CA ALA A 401 16.25 -10.67 -16.46
C ALA A 401 15.79 -10.80 -15.01
N ASN A 402 16.63 -10.42 -14.03
CA ASN A 402 16.25 -10.36 -12.61
C ASN A 402 15.12 -9.36 -12.37
N LYS A 403 15.22 -8.14 -12.93
CA LYS A 403 14.21 -7.09 -12.79
C LYS A 403 12.83 -7.53 -13.31
N ARG A 404 12.79 -8.41 -14.30
CA ARG A 404 11.56 -9.01 -14.84
C ARG A 404 11.06 -10.20 -14.03
N LEU A 405 11.96 -11.04 -13.54
CA LEU A 405 11.62 -12.25 -12.81
C LEU A 405 11.08 -11.96 -11.41
N ILE A 406 11.74 -11.08 -10.65
CA ILE A 406 11.41 -10.82 -9.25
C ILE A 406 9.95 -10.37 -9.06
N PRO A 407 9.38 -9.43 -9.85
CA PRO A 407 7.98 -9.07 -9.75
C PRO A 407 7.01 -10.24 -10.00
N LYS A 408 7.33 -11.14 -10.94
CA LYS A 408 6.52 -12.34 -11.22
C LYS A 408 6.55 -13.31 -10.03
N LEU A 409 7.74 -13.56 -9.48
CA LEU A 409 7.89 -14.38 -8.28
C LEU A 409 7.14 -13.76 -7.10
N ARG A 410 7.28 -12.44 -6.85
CA ARG A 410 6.53 -11.73 -5.80
C ARG A 410 5.02 -11.87 -5.98
N PHE A 411 4.53 -11.70 -7.21
CA PHE A 411 3.12 -11.86 -7.54
C PHE A 411 2.61 -13.25 -7.16
N ILE A 412 3.32 -14.30 -7.54
CA ILE A 412 2.89 -15.68 -7.32
C ILE A 412 3.06 -16.07 -5.84
N ALA A 413 4.24 -15.85 -5.28
CA ALA A 413 4.60 -16.19 -3.91
C ALA A 413 3.70 -15.49 -2.88
N GLY A 414 3.41 -14.20 -3.07
CA GLY A 414 2.50 -13.45 -2.18
C GLY A 414 1.08 -14.03 -2.13
N ARG A 415 0.60 -14.63 -3.22
CA ARG A 415 -0.69 -15.34 -3.26
C ARG A 415 -0.61 -16.73 -2.67
N LEU A 416 0.52 -17.42 -2.85
CA LEU A 416 0.75 -18.72 -2.22
C LEU A 416 0.78 -18.63 -0.69
N VAL A 417 1.26 -17.53 -0.09
CA VAL A 417 1.13 -17.30 1.37
C VAL A 417 -0.32 -17.49 1.87
N LEU A 418 -1.31 -17.13 1.03
CA LEU A 418 -2.73 -17.21 1.36
C LEU A 418 -3.37 -18.56 1.01
N LEU A 419 -2.73 -19.39 0.19
CA LEU A 419 -3.34 -20.57 -0.41
C LEU A 419 -2.59 -21.88 -0.12
N ALA A 420 -1.27 -21.84 -0.01
CA ALA A 420 -0.42 -23.00 0.16
C ALA A 420 -0.42 -23.51 1.60
N SER A 421 -0.30 -24.81 1.76
CA SER A 421 -0.17 -25.44 3.08
C SER A 421 1.13 -25.04 3.76
N ARG A 422 1.21 -25.20 5.09
CA ARG A 422 2.45 -24.89 5.85
C ARG A 422 3.69 -25.59 5.29
N VAL A 423 3.56 -26.85 4.87
CA VAL A 423 4.67 -27.64 4.29
C VAL A 423 5.10 -27.05 2.94
N GLU A 424 4.14 -26.81 2.04
CA GLU A 424 4.40 -26.20 0.73
C GLU A 424 5.03 -24.80 0.88
N LEU A 425 4.62 -24.02 1.88
CA LEU A 425 5.21 -22.70 2.15
C LEU A 425 6.69 -22.79 2.54
N SER A 426 7.05 -23.73 3.40
CA SER A 426 8.45 -23.96 3.79
C SER A 426 9.28 -24.35 2.56
N GLU A 427 8.78 -25.26 1.73
CA GLU A 427 9.47 -25.71 0.51
C GLU A 427 9.65 -24.56 -0.50
N VAL A 428 8.62 -23.74 -0.69
CA VAL A 428 8.69 -22.57 -1.59
C VAL A 428 9.66 -21.53 -1.04
N SER A 429 9.62 -21.25 0.26
CA SER A 429 10.52 -20.30 0.92
C SER A 429 11.99 -20.66 0.69
N ASP A 430 12.36 -21.93 0.92
CA ASP A 430 13.73 -22.41 0.74
C ASP A 430 14.23 -22.27 -0.70
N ARG A 431 13.35 -22.49 -1.67
CA ARG A 431 13.68 -22.33 -3.10
C ARG A 431 13.81 -20.86 -3.49
N LEU A 432 13.03 -19.96 -2.89
CA LEU A 432 13.08 -18.52 -3.16
C LEU A 432 14.19 -17.80 -2.39
N ARG A 433 14.74 -18.41 -1.33
CA ARG A 433 15.78 -17.82 -0.47
C ARG A 433 17.06 -17.44 -1.22
N THR A 434 17.28 -18.00 -2.41
CA THR A 434 18.41 -17.61 -3.26
C THR A 434 18.26 -16.22 -3.90
N PHE A 435 17.11 -15.57 -3.78
CA PHE A 435 16.83 -14.22 -4.27
C PHE A 435 16.69 -13.26 -3.08
N PRO A 436 17.71 -12.43 -2.78
CA PRO A 436 17.66 -11.50 -1.65
C PRO A 436 16.45 -10.57 -1.66
N GLU A 437 15.98 -10.16 -2.85
CA GLU A 437 14.82 -9.31 -3.07
C GLU A 437 13.49 -9.96 -2.65
N LEU A 438 13.48 -11.27 -2.41
CA LEU A 438 12.34 -12.04 -1.91
C LEU A 438 12.41 -12.34 -0.42
N SER A 439 13.43 -11.84 0.31
CA SER A 439 13.60 -12.06 1.76
C SER A 439 12.33 -11.74 2.54
N PHE A 440 11.63 -10.66 2.19
CA PHE A 440 10.35 -10.30 2.82
C PHE A 440 9.32 -11.43 2.76
N LEU A 441 9.17 -12.05 1.59
CA LEU A 441 8.22 -13.14 1.38
C LEU A 441 8.68 -14.42 2.04
N CYS A 442 9.97 -14.77 1.91
CA CYS A 442 10.51 -15.97 2.54
C CYS A 442 10.31 -15.92 4.06
N THR A 443 10.59 -14.79 4.71
CA THR A 443 10.39 -14.65 6.15
C THR A 443 8.92 -14.76 6.55
N ILE A 444 7.99 -14.21 5.76
CA ILE A 444 6.54 -14.37 6.02
C ILE A 444 6.11 -15.83 5.81
N MET A 445 6.60 -16.50 4.76
CA MET A 445 6.31 -17.91 4.50
C MET A 445 6.79 -18.79 5.66
N ASP A 446 8.04 -18.60 6.10
CA ASP A 446 8.65 -19.30 7.22
C ASP A 446 7.84 -19.07 8.50
N CYS A 447 7.50 -17.80 8.80
CA CYS A 447 6.70 -17.40 9.96
C CYS A 447 5.31 -18.05 9.95
N VAL A 448 4.62 -18.10 8.81
CA VAL A 448 3.30 -18.73 8.70
C VAL A 448 3.41 -20.26 8.84
N ALA A 449 4.47 -20.86 8.30
CA ALA A 449 4.71 -22.30 8.37
C ALA A 449 5.05 -22.77 9.79
N SER A 450 5.89 -22.03 10.51
CA SER A 450 6.38 -22.40 11.85
C SER A 450 5.53 -21.81 12.99
N ARG A 451 4.79 -20.73 12.73
CA ARG A 451 4.18 -19.83 13.74
C ARG A 451 5.19 -19.14 14.66
N ASP A 452 6.46 -19.08 14.27
CA ASP A 452 7.48 -18.28 14.94
C ASP A 452 7.53 -16.88 14.33
N VAL A 453 7.17 -15.86 15.11
CA VAL A 453 7.13 -14.46 14.66
C VAL A 453 8.44 -13.70 14.91
N SER A 454 9.50 -14.34 15.44
CA SER A 454 10.75 -13.68 15.83
C SER A 454 11.36 -12.83 14.72
N GLU A 455 11.44 -13.37 13.51
CA GLU A 455 12.08 -12.65 12.40
C GLU A 455 11.19 -11.54 11.82
N VAL A 456 9.87 -11.74 11.76
CA VAL A 456 8.96 -10.69 11.27
C VAL A 456 8.88 -9.50 12.23
N LEU A 457 9.03 -9.73 13.55
CA LEU A 457 9.09 -8.66 14.55
C LEU A 457 10.29 -7.73 14.33
N LYS A 458 11.44 -8.26 13.90
CA LYS A 458 12.65 -7.47 13.60
C LYS A 458 12.57 -6.73 12.27
N MET A 459 11.70 -7.17 11.37
CA MET A 459 11.48 -6.54 10.06
C MET A 459 10.60 -5.27 10.12
N GLY A 460 9.84 -5.08 11.20
CA GLY A 460 9.01 -3.90 11.43
C GLY A 460 7.54 -4.06 11.07
N ALA A 461 6.84 -2.92 11.00
CA ALA A 461 5.38 -2.86 11.04
C ALA A 461 4.70 -3.50 9.82
N ASN A 462 5.24 -3.26 8.61
CA ASN A 462 4.64 -3.78 7.37
C ASN A 462 4.73 -5.31 7.26
N ALA A 463 5.89 -5.88 7.61
CA ALA A 463 6.10 -7.33 7.62
C ALA A 463 5.23 -7.98 8.70
N THR A 464 5.19 -7.39 9.89
CA THR A 464 4.37 -7.89 11.00
C THR A 464 2.89 -7.84 10.66
N GLN A 465 2.37 -6.74 10.10
CA GLN A 465 0.97 -6.66 9.65
C GLN A 465 0.63 -7.72 8.59
N ALA A 466 1.52 -7.90 7.62
CA ALA A 466 1.36 -8.90 6.57
C ALA A 466 1.28 -10.33 7.15
N ALA A 467 2.14 -10.67 8.12
CA ALA A 467 2.10 -11.95 8.81
C ALA A 467 0.84 -12.11 9.68
N CYS A 468 0.46 -11.07 10.46
CA CYS A 468 -0.70 -11.08 11.35
C CYS A 468 -1.99 -11.49 10.63
N GLN A 469 -2.27 -10.86 9.48
CA GLN A 469 -3.50 -11.11 8.73
C GLN A 469 -3.63 -12.59 8.34
N VAL A 470 -2.52 -13.24 8.03
CA VAL A 470 -2.45 -14.65 7.63
C VAL A 470 -2.49 -15.58 8.84
N LEU A 471 -1.76 -15.25 9.89
CA LEU A 471 -1.69 -16.03 11.13
C LEU A 471 -3.04 -16.10 11.86
N ASN A 472 -3.85 -15.04 11.78
CA ASN A 472 -5.19 -14.94 12.37
C ASN A 472 -6.21 -15.91 11.72
N SER A 473 -5.84 -16.62 10.65
CA SER A 473 -6.65 -17.71 10.10
C SER A 473 -6.73 -18.95 11.01
N SER A 474 -5.80 -19.08 11.97
CA SER A 474 -5.81 -20.11 13.00
C SER A 474 -5.66 -19.49 14.40
N PRO A 475 -6.44 -19.93 15.41
CA PRO A 475 -6.38 -19.48 16.80
C PRO A 475 -5.21 -20.10 17.59
N GLU A 476 -4.32 -20.85 16.94
CA GLU A 476 -3.10 -21.32 17.60
C GLU A 476 -2.28 -20.12 18.09
N PRO A 477 -1.63 -20.18 19.26
CA PRO A 477 -0.72 -19.12 19.67
C PRO A 477 0.48 -19.03 18.72
N VAL A 478 1.20 -17.92 18.78
CA VAL A 478 2.51 -17.76 18.13
C VAL A 478 3.61 -17.77 19.18
N SER A 479 4.80 -18.22 18.80
CA SER A 479 6.00 -18.11 19.62
C SER A 479 6.91 -17.02 19.10
N PHE A 480 7.74 -16.46 19.97
CA PHE A 480 8.86 -15.64 19.55
C PHE A 480 9.99 -15.73 20.58
N ASN A 481 11.21 -15.48 20.12
CA ASN A 481 12.40 -15.39 20.93
C ASN A 481 13.15 -14.11 20.57
N ILE A 482 12.98 -13.07 21.38
CA ILE A 482 13.60 -11.76 21.20
C ILE A 482 14.38 -11.41 22.46
N GLU A 483 15.69 -11.20 22.28
CA GLU A 483 16.59 -10.82 23.37
C GLU A 483 16.54 -9.32 23.69
N HIS A 484 16.35 -8.49 22.66
CA HIS A 484 16.36 -7.03 22.79
C HIS A 484 15.07 -6.41 22.24
N TYR A 485 14.41 -5.60 23.07
CA TYR A 485 13.17 -4.90 22.75
C TYR A 485 13.46 -3.45 22.40
N ASP A 486 13.80 -3.22 21.14
CA ASP A 486 13.93 -1.87 20.58
C ASP A 486 12.56 -1.32 20.11
N GLU A 487 12.59 -0.11 19.54
CA GLU A 487 11.39 0.55 19.03
C GLU A 487 10.68 -0.23 17.92
N ILE A 488 11.44 -0.98 17.10
CA ILE A 488 10.93 -1.76 15.96
C ILE A 488 10.15 -2.97 16.46
N VAL A 489 10.74 -3.69 17.43
CA VAL A 489 10.09 -4.83 18.09
C VAL A 489 8.85 -4.36 18.84
N GLU A 490 8.93 -3.28 19.61
CA GLU A 490 7.78 -2.76 20.37
C GLU A 490 6.62 -2.33 19.47
N LEU A 491 6.92 -1.66 18.36
CA LEU A 491 5.93 -1.33 17.32
C LEU A 491 5.29 -2.59 16.73
N SER A 492 6.10 -3.61 16.44
CA SER A 492 5.64 -4.86 15.84
C SER A 492 4.78 -5.68 16.82
N LEU A 493 5.14 -5.72 18.10
CA LEU A 493 4.32 -6.33 19.15
C LEU A 493 2.98 -5.61 19.31
N ALA A 494 2.95 -4.28 19.18
CA ALA A 494 1.69 -3.53 19.16
C ALA A 494 0.82 -3.94 17.95
N VAL A 495 1.41 -4.12 16.77
CA VAL A 495 0.69 -4.60 15.58
C VAL A 495 0.10 -6.00 15.80
N LEU A 496 0.84 -6.94 16.42
CA LEU A 496 0.30 -8.26 16.78
C LEU A 496 -0.92 -8.14 17.70
N ALA A 497 -0.82 -7.32 18.75
CA ALA A 497 -1.90 -7.11 19.72
C ALA A 497 -3.14 -6.48 19.08
N LEU A 498 -2.97 -5.50 18.18
CA LEU A 498 -4.08 -4.89 17.44
C LEU A 498 -4.84 -5.90 16.56
N ASN A 499 -4.13 -6.89 16.02
CA ASN A 499 -4.72 -7.95 15.20
C ASN A 499 -5.29 -9.12 16.01
N GLY A 500 -5.20 -9.09 17.34
CA GLY A 500 -5.70 -10.15 18.22
C GLY A 500 -4.88 -11.45 18.15
N ILE A 501 -3.59 -11.36 17.79
CA ILE A 501 -2.70 -12.53 17.82
C ILE A 501 -2.34 -12.84 19.27
N ASP A 502 -2.50 -14.11 19.66
CA ASP A 502 -2.19 -14.58 21.01
C ASP A 502 -0.69 -14.90 21.16
N PHE A 503 -0.04 -14.23 22.10
CA PHE A 503 1.38 -14.37 22.43
C PHE A 503 1.64 -13.96 23.89
N GLU A 504 2.73 -14.46 24.47
CA GLU A 504 3.12 -14.12 25.84
C GLU A 504 3.58 -12.66 25.94
N VAL A 505 2.99 -11.90 26.87
CA VAL A 505 3.15 -10.44 26.97
C VAL A 505 4.35 -10.11 27.89
N PRO A 506 5.45 -9.52 27.38
CA PRO A 506 6.51 -9.01 28.24
C PRO A 506 6.07 -7.76 29.05
N ASN A 507 6.67 -7.57 30.22
CA ASN A 507 6.26 -6.60 31.26
C ASN A 507 6.41 -5.10 30.88
N THR A 508 7.25 -4.76 29.91
CA THR A 508 7.40 -3.39 29.41
C THR A 508 6.54 -3.18 28.18
N SER A 509 5.84 -2.05 28.06
CA SER A 509 5.04 -1.72 26.87
C SER A 509 5.25 -0.27 26.43
N SER A 510 5.58 -0.07 25.16
CA SER A 510 5.50 1.24 24.51
C SER A 510 4.08 1.82 24.57
N LYS A 511 3.93 3.14 24.40
CA LYS A 511 2.61 3.82 24.41
C LYS A 511 1.62 3.23 23.39
N LEU A 512 2.11 2.90 22.19
CA LEU A 512 1.27 2.26 21.17
C LEU A 512 0.85 0.84 21.59
N ARG A 513 1.74 0.10 22.26
CA ARG A 513 1.42 -1.23 22.78
C ARG A 513 0.47 -1.15 23.98
N GLN A 514 0.59 -0.15 24.84
CA GLN A 514 -0.41 0.14 25.88
C GLN A 514 -1.80 0.39 25.26
N PHE A 515 -1.87 1.21 24.21
CA PHE A 515 -3.11 1.41 23.44
C PHE A 515 -3.64 0.09 22.84
N ALA A 516 -2.76 -0.71 22.22
CA ALA A 516 -3.14 -1.98 21.60
C ALA A 516 -3.70 -2.98 22.63
N LEU A 517 -3.12 -3.02 23.84
CA LEU A 517 -3.56 -3.89 24.94
C LEU A 517 -4.71 -3.30 25.77
N GLY A 518 -5.09 -2.04 25.55
CA GLY A 518 -6.10 -1.35 26.35
C GLY A 518 -5.65 -1.01 27.78
N GLN A 519 -4.35 -0.83 27.98
CA GLN A 519 -3.74 -0.52 29.27
C GLN A 519 -3.52 0.98 29.42
N GLU A 520 -3.73 1.50 30.63
CA GLU A 520 -3.44 2.91 30.99
C GLU A 520 -4.05 3.98 30.05
N LEU A 521 -5.19 3.66 29.40
CA LEU A 521 -5.79 4.47 28.34
C LEU A 521 -6.05 5.93 28.74
N SER A 522 -6.46 6.18 30.00
CA SER A 522 -6.68 7.53 30.51
C SER A 522 -5.42 8.40 30.47
N GLY A 523 -4.24 7.81 30.71
CA GLY A 523 -2.95 8.52 30.59
C GLY A 523 -2.65 8.87 29.14
N LEU A 524 -2.88 7.92 28.23
CA LEU A 524 -2.65 8.10 26.79
C LEU A 524 -3.54 9.20 26.18
N MET A 525 -4.76 9.40 26.71
CA MET A 525 -5.65 10.50 26.27
C MET A 525 -5.11 11.91 26.56
N THR A 526 -4.09 12.01 27.41
CA THR A 526 -3.42 13.28 27.75
C THR A 526 -1.98 13.35 27.24
N ASP A 527 -1.56 12.39 26.42
CA ASP A 527 -0.19 12.29 25.93
C ASP A 527 0.22 13.47 25.03
N ASP A 528 1.51 13.79 25.03
CA ASP A 528 2.09 14.82 24.17
C ASP A 528 2.20 14.36 22.71
N ASP A 529 2.30 13.04 22.47
CA ASP A 529 2.21 12.48 21.12
C ASP A 529 0.77 12.60 20.62
N THR A 530 0.58 13.47 19.63
CA THR A 530 -0.76 13.81 19.14
C THR A 530 -1.45 12.64 18.45
N PHE A 531 -0.69 11.74 17.82
CA PHE A 531 -1.25 10.54 17.22
C PHE A 531 -1.80 9.62 18.31
N ILE A 532 -0.99 9.30 19.33
CA ILE A 532 -1.39 8.43 20.45
C ILE A 532 -2.56 9.02 21.22
N LYS A 533 -2.51 10.33 21.50
CA LYS A 533 -3.59 11.05 22.16
C LYS A 533 -4.91 10.92 21.40
N GLU A 534 -4.88 11.18 20.10
CA GLU A 534 -6.08 11.18 19.28
C GLU A 534 -6.72 9.79 19.19
N ILE A 535 -5.94 8.76 18.86
CA ILE A 535 -6.48 7.39 18.78
C ILE A 535 -7.01 6.90 20.13
N SER A 536 -6.35 7.29 21.24
CA SER A 536 -6.76 6.89 22.59
C SER A 536 -8.06 7.58 23.01
N CYS A 537 -8.21 8.87 22.71
CA CYS A 537 -9.45 9.62 22.92
C CYS A 537 -10.62 9.03 22.13
N LEU A 538 -10.38 8.65 20.88
CA LEU A 538 -11.41 8.03 20.02
C LEU A 538 -11.79 6.63 20.47
N HIS A 539 -10.81 5.85 20.93
CA HIS A 539 -11.05 4.53 21.51
C HIS A 539 -11.91 4.61 22.78
N GLY A 540 -11.63 5.58 23.65
CA GLY A 540 -12.28 5.72 24.95
C GLY A 540 -11.69 4.79 26.01
N ASN A 541 -12.28 4.78 27.21
CA ASN A 541 -11.84 3.91 28.32
C ASN A 541 -12.68 2.63 28.38
N THR A 542 -12.60 1.82 27.32
CA THR A 542 -13.35 0.55 27.18
C THR A 542 -12.40 -0.59 26.86
N ALA A 543 -12.89 -1.83 26.85
CA ALA A 543 -12.09 -2.97 26.38
C ALA A 543 -11.66 -2.75 24.91
N PRO A 544 -10.45 -3.19 24.51
CA PRO A 544 -9.98 -3.12 23.14
C PRO A 544 -10.98 -3.68 22.13
N ARG A 545 -11.30 -2.90 21.10
CA ARG A 545 -12.19 -3.30 19.99
C ARG A 545 -11.44 -3.46 18.66
N HIS A 546 -10.11 -3.45 18.70
CA HIS A 546 -9.25 -3.40 17.51
C HIS A 546 -9.48 -4.59 16.57
N GLU A 547 -9.39 -5.81 17.11
CA GLU A 547 -9.54 -7.04 16.33
C GLU A 547 -10.90 -7.13 15.64
N SER A 548 -11.99 -6.84 16.37
CA SER A 548 -13.33 -6.89 15.82
C SER A 548 -13.54 -5.84 14.73
N MET A 549 -13.01 -4.63 14.91
CA MET A 549 -13.03 -3.59 13.86
C MET A 549 -12.30 -4.01 12.60
N LEU A 550 -11.12 -4.64 12.73
CA LEU A 550 -10.35 -5.12 11.58
C LEU A 550 -11.03 -6.28 10.83
N LYS A 551 -11.91 -7.04 11.49
CA LYS A 551 -12.68 -8.16 10.92
C LYS A 551 -14.03 -7.76 10.36
N GLN A 552 -14.58 -6.59 10.71
CA GLN A 552 -15.90 -6.14 10.27
C GLN A 552 -15.80 -5.09 9.17
N ALA A 553 -16.71 -5.12 8.18
CA ALA A 553 -16.82 -4.06 7.18
C ALA A 553 -17.51 -2.82 7.77
N PHE A 554 -17.01 -1.65 7.43
CA PHE A 554 -17.68 -0.37 7.65
C PHE A 554 -18.85 -0.17 6.68
N ASP A 555 -18.66 -0.50 5.40
CA ASP A 555 -19.68 -0.43 4.36
C ASP A 555 -19.57 -1.65 3.41
N VAL A 556 -20.66 -2.01 2.74
CA VAL A 556 -20.69 -3.09 1.74
C VAL A 556 -19.76 -2.81 0.55
N ASP A 557 -19.47 -1.54 0.28
CA ASP A 557 -18.55 -1.10 -0.77
C ASP A 557 -17.08 -1.02 -0.30
N GLU A 558 -16.78 -1.39 0.95
CA GLU A 558 -15.40 -1.55 1.43
C GLU A 558 -14.70 -2.72 0.74
N ASP A 559 -13.47 -2.50 0.27
CA ASP A 559 -12.67 -3.48 -0.45
C ASP A 559 -11.98 -4.49 0.48
N LEU A 560 -11.79 -5.71 -0.02
CA LEU A 560 -10.94 -6.68 0.66
C LEU A 560 -9.48 -6.27 0.47
N ALA A 561 -8.79 -5.94 1.56
CA ALA A 561 -7.35 -5.74 1.56
C ALA A 561 -6.61 -7.04 1.89
N LEU A 562 -5.52 -7.27 1.17
CA LEU A 562 -4.66 -8.44 1.30
C LEU A 562 -3.26 -7.92 1.63
N ASP A 563 -2.90 -7.89 2.91
CA ASP A 563 -1.78 -7.09 3.42
C ASP A 563 -0.46 -7.55 2.82
N VAL A 564 -0.23 -8.87 2.76
CA VAL A 564 0.95 -9.45 2.09
C VAL A 564 1.07 -8.95 0.65
N ILE A 565 -0.03 -8.88 -0.11
CA ILE A 565 0.00 -8.48 -1.52
C ILE A 565 0.17 -6.96 -1.64
N ASN A 566 -0.56 -6.19 -0.83
CA ASN A 566 -0.50 -4.73 -0.86
C ASN A 566 0.89 -4.21 -0.45
N GLN A 567 1.51 -4.82 0.58
CA GLN A 567 2.85 -4.42 1.02
C GLN A 567 3.92 -4.71 -0.04
N LEU A 568 3.76 -5.75 -0.88
CA LEU A 568 4.67 -6.01 -2.00
C LEU A 568 4.55 -4.96 -3.11
N GLN A 569 3.35 -4.44 -3.32
CA GLN A 569 3.12 -3.36 -4.29
C GLN A 569 3.74 -2.05 -3.82
N ASN A 570 3.64 -1.76 -2.52
CA ASN A 570 4.21 -0.56 -1.90
C ASN A 570 5.74 -0.66 -1.72
N SER A 571 6.28 -1.83 -1.36
CA SER A 571 7.73 -2.03 -1.15
C SER A 571 8.55 -2.11 -2.44
N SER A 572 7.89 -2.29 -3.58
CA SER A 572 8.59 -2.34 -4.87
C SER A 572 9.07 -0.95 -5.34
N HIS A 573 8.49 0.16 -4.84
CA HIS A 573 8.75 1.52 -5.36
C HIS A 573 8.59 2.67 -4.34
N CYS A 574 8.46 2.38 -3.04
CA CYS A 574 8.72 3.39 -2.01
C CYS A 574 10.20 3.40 -1.70
#